data_AF-A0A964KM94-F1
#
_entry.id   AF-A0A964KM94-F1
#
_cell.length_a   1.000
_cell.length_b   1.000
_cell.length_c   1.000
_cell.angle_alpha   90.00
_cell.angle_beta   90.00
_cell.angle_gamma   90.00
#
_symmetry.space_group_name_H-M   'P 1'
#
loop_
_entity.id
_entity.type
_entity.pdbx_description
1 polymer ?
#
loop_
_entity_poly.entity_id
_entity_poly.type
_entity_poly.pdbx_seq_one_letter_code
_entity_poly.pdbx_strand_id
1 'polypeptide(L)'
;MVWSVPSTNPRARRAGPGPVGFGVAGAQNTTRIGQLATRARRSGPITEGQVPIRNVDPSQETEAVQHIAEEVTKILTPNEEILYIAMQNATALSVRQDCVVATNNRVILYRPDVLGRVAFDNFLWQDVKNAEIHQGVFSSEFQIETVDERHDAIGNLDKEQAQRLYGVCQQLDQEWREKRRVREMEQDRARSGGVFLGATAGAPSAVAEDPVEKLAKAKAMLDQSLISEIEYETLKAKILAAM
;
A
#
# COMPACT_ATOMS: atom_id res chain seq x y z
N MET A 1 -50.48 -14.81 -38.77
CA MET A 1 -51.84 -14.85 -39.38
C MET A 1 -52.84 -14.58 -38.27
N VAL A 2 -53.22 -13.31 -38.07
CA VAL A 2 -54.52 -12.69 -38.41
C VAL A 2 -55.67 -13.16 -37.52
N TRP A 3 -56.09 -12.32 -36.57
CA TRP A 3 -57.47 -12.06 -36.10
C TRP A 3 -57.48 -10.59 -35.63
N SER A 4 -57.97 -9.61 -36.40
CA SER A 4 -59.36 -9.13 -36.59
C SER A 4 -60.02 -8.37 -35.41
N VAL A 5 -59.91 -7.02 -35.47
CA VAL A 5 -60.95 -5.93 -35.36
C VAL A 5 -61.83 -5.80 -34.07
N PRO A 6 -62.61 -4.71 -33.86
CA PRO A 6 -62.27 -3.32 -33.45
C PRO A 6 -63.03 -2.86 -32.16
N SER A 7 -62.77 -1.63 -31.66
CA SER A 7 -63.84 -0.83 -31.05
C SER A 7 -63.57 0.69 -31.08
N THR A 8 -64.42 1.38 -31.85
CA THR A 8 -65.06 2.69 -31.58
C THR A 8 -64.22 3.96 -31.28
N ASN A 9 -64.20 4.81 -32.31
CA ASN A 9 -64.07 6.29 -32.39
C ASN A 9 -65.24 7.01 -31.61
N PRO A 10 -65.46 8.36 -31.60
CA PRO A 10 -64.63 9.55 -31.90
C PRO A 10 -64.79 10.78 -30.95
N ARG A 11 -63.87 11.77 -31.14
CA ARG A 11 -64.03 13.26 -31.03
C ARG A 11 -64.29 13.85 -29.61
N ALA A 12 -63.64 14.93 -29.18
CA ALA A 12 -63.45 16.22 -29.87
C ALA A 12 -62.21 16.98 -29.35
N ARG A 13 -61.35 17.50 -30.25
CA ARG A 13 -61.06 18.94 -30.54
C ARG A 13 -60.49 19.76 -29.36
N ARG A 14 -59.20 20.14 -29.45
CA ARG A 14 -58.63 21.50 -29.77
C ARG A 14 -58.80 22.50 -28.61
N ALA A 15 -57.88 23.37 -28.22
CA ALA A 15 -56.57 23.85 -28.68
C ALA A 15 -55.95 24.59 -27.45
N GLY A 16 -54.63 24.63 -27.26
CA GLY A 16 -53.84 25.80 -27.64
C GLY A 16 -53.47 26.69 -26.43
N PRO A 17 -52.45 27.56 -26.53
CA PRO A 17 -51.37 27.62 -25.53
C PRO A 17 -51.12 28.98 -24.84
N GLY A 18 -50.29 28.95 -23.78
CA GLY A 18 -49.48 30.07 -23.25
C GLY A 18 -50.02 30.77 -21.98
N PRO A 19 -49.24 31.65 -21.30
CA PRO A 19 -47.87 32.08 -21.61
C PRO A 19 -46.88 32.09 -20.40
N VAL A 20 -45.64 32.42 -20.79
CA VAL A 20 -44.42 32.77 -20.07
C VAL A 20 -44.57 33.89 -19.03
N GLY A 21 -43.80 33.80 -17.94
CA GLY A 21 -43.56 34.89 -16.97
C GLY A 21 -42.11 34.89 -16.48
N PHE A 22 -41.35 35.88 -16.95
CA PHE A 22 -40.03 36.28 -16.44
C PHE A 22 -40.19 36.95 -15.06
N GLY A 23 -39.32 36.58 -14.11
CA GLY A 23 -39.20 37.25 -12.81
C GLY A 23 -37.74 37.28 -12.38
N VAL A 24 -37.10 38.43 -12.60
CA VAL A 24 -35.75 38.79 -12.12
C VAL A 24 -35.92 39.49 -10.78
N ALA A 25 -35.31 38.98 -9.71
CA ALA A 25 -35.08 39.74 -8.48
C ALA A 25 -33.84 39.18 -7.76
N GLY A 26 -33.00 40.12 -7.30
CA GLY A 26 -31.62 39.89 -6.93
C GLY A 26 -31.41 39.13 -5.62
N ALA A 27 -30.26 38.47 -5.56
CA ALA A 27 -29.54 38.24 -4.31
C ALA A 27 -28.05 38.35 -4.63
N GLN A 28 -27.50 39.54 -4.43
CA GLN A 28 -26.07 39.74 -4.35
C GLN A 28 -25.62 39.13 -3.02
N ASN A 29 -24.85 38.04 -3.07
CA ASN A 29 -24.10 37.60 -1.90
C ASN A 29 -22.63 37.45 -2.25
N THR A 30 -21.85 38.25 -1.55
CA THR A 30 -20.45 38.56 -1.77
C THR A 30 -19.57 37.35 -1.49
N THR A 31 -18.86 36.89 -2.52
CA THR A 31 -17.77 35.92 -2.43
C THR A 31 -16.62 36.49 -1.60
N ARG A 32 -16.52 36.10 -0.31
CA ARG A 32 -15.26 36.18 0.43
C ARG A 32 -14.41 34.96 0.06
N ILE A 33 -13.40 35.20 -0.76
CA ILE A 33 -12.25 34.31 -0.95
C ILE A 33 -11.47 34.31 0.38
N GLY A 34 -11.69 33.28 1.19
CA GLY A 34 -11.02 33.06 2.47
C GLY A 34 -10.19 31.79 2.42
N GLN A 35 -8.89 31.97 2.17
CA GLN A 35 -7.76 31.21 2.72
C GLN A 35 -7.87 29.67 2.76
N LEU A 36 -7.19 29.04 1.80
CA LEU A 36 -6.66 27.67 1.90
C LEU A 36 -5.73 27.57 3.10
N ALA A 37 -6.27 27.16 4.25
CA ALA A 37 -5.47 26.74 5.40
C ALA A 37 -5.02 25.29 5.16
N THR A 38 -3.76 25.16 4.72
CA THR A 38 -3.00 23.91 4.74
C THR A 38 -2.98 23.37 6.16
N ARG A 39 -3.87 22.43 6.48
CA ARG A 39 -3.90 21.77 7.79
C ARG A 39 -2.78 20.74 7.83
N ALA A 40 -1.60 21.18 8.27
CA ALA A 40 -0.55 20.31 8.75
C ALA A 40 -1.15 19.39 9.84
N ARG A 41 -1.17 18.08 9.58
CA ARG A 41 -1.56 17.07 10.57
C ARG A 41 -0.52 17.09 11.68
N ARG A 42 -0.89 17.67 12.83
CA ARG A 42 -0.19 17.44 14.10
C ARG A 42 -0.58 16.04 14.57
N SER A 43 0.37 15.11 14.56
CA SER A 43 0.30 13.86 15.30
C SER A 43 0.24 14.18 16.80
N GLY A 44 -0.86 13.80 17.45
CA GLY A 44 -1.00 13.87 18.91
C GLY A 44 -0.13 12.81 19.61
N PRO A 45 0.05 12.92 20.93
CA PRO A 45 0.80 11.93 21.72
C PRO A 45 0.05 10.60 21.75
N ILE A 46 0.82 9.52 21.63
CA ILE A 46 0.37 8.13 21.59
C ILE A 46 -0.07 7.75 23.01
N THR A 47 -1.37 7.55 23.23
CA THR A 47 -1.87 6.95 24.48
C THR A 47 -1.63 5.45 24.41
N GLU A 48 -0.89 4.91 25.38
CA GLU A 48 -0.63 3.47 25.51
C GLU A 48 -1.96 2.69 25.50
N GLY A 49 -2.09 1.74 24.57
CA GLY A 49 -3.25 0.85 24.44
C GLY A 49 -3.96 0.89 23.09
N GLN A 50 -3.63 1.82 22.19
CA GLN A 50 -4.19 1.84 20.84
C GLN A 50 -3.15 1.39 19.82
N VAL A 51 -3.30 0.16 19.31
CA VAL A 51 -2.46 -0.35 18.22
C VAL A 51 -2.63 0.60 17.03
N PRO A 52 -1.53 1.18 16.48
CA PRO A 52 -1.64 2.16 15.41
C PRO A 52 -1.97 1.44 14.11
N ILE A 53 -3.25 1.18 13.86
CA ILE A 53 -3.71 0.79 12.53
C ILE A 53 -3.48 2.00 11.61
N ARG A 54 -2.47 1.92 10.75
CA ARG A 54 -2.02 3.07 9.95
C ARG A 54 -3.09 3.54 8.95
N ASN A 55 -3.99 2.65 8.56
CA ASN A 55 -5.14 2.91 7.70
C ASN A 55 -6.45 2.48 8.39
N VAL A 56 -6.82 3.10 9.53
CA VAL A 56 -8.17 2.93 10.09
C VAL A 56 -9.15 3.68 9.19
N ASP A 57 -10.05 2.95 8.54
CA ASP A 57 -11.27 3.58 8.09
C ASP A 57 -12.22 3.82 9.25
N PRO A 58 -12.88 4.98 9.33
CA PRO A 58 -13.90 5.24 10.35
C PRO A 58 -15.09 4.26 10.26
N SER A 59 -15.22 3.49 9.17
CA SER A 59 -16.18 2.40 9.03
C SER A 59 -15.81 1.11 9.79
N GLN A 60 -14.62 1.03 10.40
CA GLN A 60 -14.11 -0.17 11.06
C GLN A 60 -14.18 -0.15 12.59
N GLU A 61 -14.78 0.87 13.20
CA GLU A 61 -14.99 0.93 14.66
C GLU A 61 -16.13 -0.02 15.09
N THR A 62 -15.96 -1.31 14.82
CA THR A 62 -16.83 -2.38 15.33
C THR A 62 -16.11 -3.13 16.43
N GLU A 63 -16.82 -3.53 17.48
CA GLU A 63 -16.27 -4.33 18.60
C GLU A 63 -15.52 -5.58 18.10
N ALA A 64 -16.00 -6.20 17.02
CA ALA A 64 -15.35 -7.34 16.38
C ALA A 64 -13.92 -7.02 15.88
N VAL A 65 -13.72 -5.87 15.22
CA VAL A 65 -12.39 -5.48 14.71
C VAL A 65 -11.42 -5.24 15.87
N GLN A 66 -11.89 -4.61 16.95
CA GLN A 66 -11.09 -4.36 18.14
C GLN A 66 -10.65 -5.67 18.80
N HIS A 67 -11.57 -6.60 18.99
CA HIS A 67 -11.27 -7.92 19.55
C HIS A 67 -10.23 -8.68 18.70
N ILE A 68 -10.40 -8.68 17.37
CA ILE A 68 -9.42 -9.31 16.46
C ILE A 68 -8.06 -8.62 16.55
N ALA A 69 -8.02 -7.28 16.58
CA ALA A 69 -6.79 -6.54 16.71
C ALA A 69 -6.05 -6.93 18.01
N GLU A 70 -6.76 -7.01 19.13
CA GLU A 70 -6.18 -7.44 20.42
C GLU A 70 -5.63 -8.88 20.37
N GLU A 71 -6.35 -9.82 19.76
CA GLU A 71 -5.89 -11.20 19.59
C GLU A 71 -4.64 -11.27 18.70
N VAL A 72 -4.64 -10.54 17.59
CA VAL A 72 -3.51 -10.53 16.65
C VAL A 72 -2.30 -9.84 17.28
N THR A 73 -2.48 -8.76 18.05
CA THR A 73 -1.38 -8.07 18.73
C THR A 73 -0.57 -8.99 19.65
N LYS A 74 -1.20 -10.01 20.25
CA LYS A 74 -0.51 -11.00 21.11
C LYS A 74 0.50 -11.87 20.34
N ILE A 75 0.35 -12.01 19.02
CA ILE A 75 1.21 -12.84 18.17
C ILE A 75 2.16 -12.03 17.28
N LEU A 76 2.15 -10.69 17.39
CA LEU A 76 3.02 -9.82 16.62
C LEU A 76 4.46 -9.87 17.13
N THR A 77 5.39 -9.78 16.18
CA THR A 77 6.82 -9.64 16.46
C THR A 77 7.16 -8.19 16.84
N PRO A 78 8.33 -7.93 17.47
CA PRO A 78 8.73 -6.56 17.79
C PRO A 78 8.79 -5.68 16.54
N ASN A 79 8.23 -4.47 16.62
CA ASN A 79 8.09 -3.51 15.50
C ASN A 79 7.15 -3.97 14.37
N GLU A 80 6.36 -5.02 14.59
CA GLU A 80 5.29 -5.42 13.68
C GLU A 80 4.01 -4.66 14.03
N GLU A 81 3.40 -4.02 13.02
CA GLU A 81 2.20 -3.20 13.18
C GLU A 81 1.10 -3.69 12.25
N ILE A 82 -0.13 -3.69 12.76
CA ILE A 82 -1.33 -3.96 11.95
C ILE A 82 -1.58 -2.75 11.05
N LEU A 83 -1.72 -2.97 9.75
CA LEU A 83 -1.97 -1.90 8.78
C LEU A 83 -3.43 -1.85 8.37
N TYR A 84 -4.07 -3.01 8.21
CA TYR A 84 -5.47 -3.13 7.83
C TYR A 84 -6.06 -4.49 8.22
N ILE A 85 -7.36 -4.54 8.50
CA ILE A 85 -8.12 -5.78 8.76
C ILE A 85 -9.31 -5.81 7.81
N ALA A 86 -9.50 -6.86 7.02
CA ALA A 86 -10.72 -7.08 6.25
C ALA A 86 -11.49 -8.26 6.82
N MET A 87 -12.75 -8.04 7.19
CA MET A 87 -13.61 -9.05 7.79
C MET A 87 -14.59 -9.62 6.76
N GLN A 88 -14.99 -10.86 7.02
CA GLN A 88 -16.10 -11.48 6.32
C GLN A 88 -17.41 -10.74 6.59
N ASN A 89 -18.27 -10.62 5.56
CA ASN A 89 -19.59 -10.05 5.72
C ASN A 89 -20.40 -10.83 6.75
N ALA A 90 -20.89 -10.13 7.76
CA ALA A 90 -21.82 -10.65 8.74
C ALA A 90 -23.15 -10.96 8.04
N THR A 91 -23.33 -12.18 7.55
CA THR A 91 -24.71 -12.69 7.46
C THR A 91 -25.17 -12.83 8.91
N ALA A 92 -26.32 -12.24 9.27
CA ALA A 92 -26.77 -11.93 10.64
C ALA A 92 -26.81 -13.09 11.67
N LEU A 93 -26.32 -14.28 11.33
CA LEU A 93 -26.33 -15.51 12.12
C LEU A 93 -24.94 -16.06 12.46
N SER A 94 -23.84 -15.56 11.86
CA SER A 94 -22.49 -16.06 12.16
C SER A 94 -21.69 -15.07 13.02
N VAL A 95 -21.55 -15.40 14.30
CA VAL A 95 -20.69 -14.68 15.27
C VAL A 95 -19.21 -14.91 14.97
N ARG A 96 -18.88 -15.96 14.21
CA ARG A 96 -17.53 -16.32 13.82
C ARG A 96 -17.31 -15.87 12.38
N GLN A 97 -16.36 -14.96 12.21
CA GLN A 97 -16.02 -14.38 10.92
C GLN A 97 -14.53 -14.61 10.68
N ASP A 98 -14.23 -15.18 9.52
CA ASP A 98 -12.86 -15.19 9.03
C ASP A 98 -12.45 -13.74 8.70
N CYS A 99 -11.17 -13.44 8.88
CA CYS A 99 -10.64 -12.14 8.49
C CYS A 99 -9.21 -12.22 7.98
N VAL A 100 -8.86 -11.26 7.14
CA VAL A 100 -7.51 -11.08 6.62
C VAL A 100 -6.89 -9.87 7.29
N VAL A 101 -5.73 -10.05 7.90
CA VAL A 101 -5.00 -8.98 8.58
C VAL A 101 -3.69 -8.72 7.83
N ALA A 102 -3.55 -7.52 7.30
CA ALA A 102 -2.31 -7.07 6.69
C ALA A 102 -1.47 -6.34 7.73
N THR A 103 -0.22 -6.78 7.89
CA THR A 103 0.80 -6.12 8.72
C THR A 103 1.94 -5.61 7.85
N ASN A 104 2.89 -4.87 8.43
CA ASN A 104 4.11 -4.46 7.73
C ASN A 104 5.05 -5.63 7.35
N ASN A 105 4.91 -6.80 7.98
CA ASN A 105 5.82 -7.95 7.79
C ASN A 105 5.18 -9.15 7.07
N ARG A 106 3.88 -9.38 7.30
CA ARG A 106 3.13 -10.52 6.75
C ARG A 106 1.64 -10.23 6.55
N VAL A 107 0.99 -11.09 5.79
CA VAL A 107 -0.46 -11.26 5.80
C VAL A 107 -0.82 -12.41 6.74
N ILE A 108 -1.84 -12.22 7.56
CA ILE A 108 -2.35 -13.22 8.50
C ILE A 108 -3.79 -13.53 8.12
N LEU A 109 -4.07 -14.80 7.80
CA LEU A 109 -5.43 -15.31 7.65
C LEU A 109 -5.88 -15.85 9.00
N TYR A 110 -6.85 -15.17 9.60
CA TYR A 110 -7.43 -15.52 10.89
C TYR A 110 -8.71 -16.32 10.65
N ARG A 111 -8.73 -17.58 11.11
CA ARG A 111 -9.89 -18.47 10.98
C ARG A 111 -10.30 -19.02 12.35
N PRO A 112 -11.38 -18.50 12.96
CA PRO A 112 -11.92 -19.07 14.18
C PRO A 112 -12.64 -20.40 13.88
N ASP A 113 -12.18 -21.48 14.52
CA ASP A 113 -12.72 -22.84 14.37
C ASP A 113 -13.77 -23.16 15.47
N VAL A 114 -14.45 -24.29 15.32
CA VAL A 114 -15.40 -24.83 16.30
C VAL A 114 -14.65 -25.16 17.60
N LEU A 115 -15.31 -24.98 18.75
CA LEU A 115 -14.75 -25.20 20.09
C LEU A 115 -13.71 -24.17 20.55
N GLY A 116 -13.70 -22.96 19.96
CA GLY A 116 -12.87 -21.85 20.43
C GLY A 116 -11.40 -21.96 20.05
N ARG A 117 -11.05 -22.86 19.12
CA ARG A 117 -9.73 -22.87 18.48
C ARG A 117 -9.67 -21.76 17.45
N VAL A 118 -8.50 -21.19 17.25
CA VAL A 118 -8.24 -20.18 16.24
C VAL A 118 -7.00 -20.59 15.46
N ALA A 119 -7.11 -20.64 14.14
CA ALA A 119 -5.99 -20.86 13.24
C ALA A 119 -5.47 -19.52 12.72
N PHE A 120 -4.14 -19.39 12.69
CA PHE A 120 -3.44 -18.22 12.14
C PHE A 120 -2.50 -18.70 11.04
N ASP A 121 -2.90 -18.50 9.78
CA ASP A 121 -2.05 -18.83 8.65
C ASP A 121 -1.28 -17.59 8.19
N ASN A 122 0.05 -17.67 8.29
CA ASN A 122 0.95 -16.52 8.15
C ASN A 122 1.72 -16.57 6.83
N PHE A 123 1.66 -15.49 6.06
CA PHE A 123 2.33 -15.33 4.77
C PHE A 123 3.27 -14.13 4.83
N LEU A 124 4.56 -14.39 4.97
CA LEU A 124 5.59 -13.34 5.03
C LEU A 124 5.72 -12.64 3.68
N TRP A 125 5.77 -11.30 3.66
CA TRP A 125 5.86 -10.53 2.41
C TRP A 125 7.10 -10.85 1.55
N GLN A 126 8.18 -11.32 2.19
CA GLN A 126 9.36 -11.83 1.50
C GLN A 126 9.06 -13.06 0.61
N ASP A 127 8.11 -13.89 1.04
CA ASP A 127 7.80 -15.19 0.42
C ASP A 127 6.50 -15.12 -0.41
N VAL A 128 5.78 -13.99 -0.35
CA VAL A 128 4.61 -13.74 -1.18
C VAL A 128 5.03 -13.55 -2.63
N LYS A 129 4.47 -14.39 -3.51
CA LYS A 129 4.61 -14.32 -4.96
C LYS A 129 3.49 -13.47 -5.56
N ASN A 130 2.27 -13.67 -5.08
CA ASN A 130 1.09 -12.97 -5.60
C ASN A 130 0.03 -12.78 -4.50
N ALA A 131 -0.68 -11.66 -4.55
CA ALA A 131 -1.81 -11.36 -3.69
C ALA A 131 -2.92 -10.73 -4.54
N GLU A 132 -4.02 -11.44 -4.70
CA GLU A 132 -5.11 -11.10 -5.61
C GLU A 132 -6.43 -10.93 -4.86
N ILE A 133 -7.33 -10.12 -5.46
CA ILE A 133 -8.72 -10.04 -5.02
C ILE A 133 -9.65 -10.29 -6.21
N HIS A 134 -10.55 -11.24 -6.03
CA HIS A 134 -11.65 -11.48 -6.95
C HIS A 134 -12.92 -10.83 -6.40
N GLN A 135 -13.42 -9.84 -7.12
CA GLN A 135 -14.61 -9.12 -6.73
C GLN A 135 -15.86 -9.73 -7.37
N GLY A 136 -16.72 -10.32 -6.55
CA GLY A 136 -18.03 -10.79 -6.95
C GLY A 136 -19.10 -9.69 -6.89
N VAL A 137 -20.34 -10.08 -7.24
CA VAL A 137 -21.49 -9.16 -7.22
C VAL A 137 -21.84 -8.72 -5.79
N PHE A 138 -21.73 -9.63 -4.82
CA PHE A 138 -22.15 -9.43 -3.43
C PHE A 138 -21.01 -9.42 -2.41
N SER A 139 -19.87 -10.01 -2.75
CA SER A 139 -18.74 -10.15 -1.85
C SER A 139 -17.43 -10.22 -2.63
N SER A 140 -16.31 -10.08 -1.92
CA SER A 140 -14.98 -10.26 -2.47
C SER A 140 -14.31 -11.51 -1.89
N GLU A 141 -13.36 -12.06 -2.62
CA GLU A 141 -12.46 -13.11 -2.17
C GLU A 141 -11.02 -12.61 -2.27
N PHE A 142 -10.24 -12.81 -1.21
CA PHE A 142 -8.81 -12.56 -1.18
C PHE A 142 -8.05 -13.87 -1.36
N GLN A 143 -7.07 -13.89 -2.26
CA GLN A 143 -6.21 -15.04 -2.52
C GLN A 143 -4.74 -14.64 -2.38
N ILE A 144 -3.94 -15.53 -1.80
CA ILE A 144 -2.50 -15.33 -1.61
C ILE A 144 -1.72 -16.57 -2.04
N GLU A 145 -0.64 -16.33 -2.77
CA GLU A 145 0.26 -17.37 -3.26
C GLU A 145 1.70 -17.03 -2.84
N THR A 146 2.43 -18.04 -2.38
CA THR A 146 3.84 -17.94 -2.03
C THR A 146 4.75 -18.48 -3.13
N VAL A 147 6.03 -18.16 -3.06
CA VAL A 147 7.05 -18.70 -3.96
C VAL A 147 7.15 -20.22 -3.85
N ASP A 148 6.87 -20.78 -2.68
CA ASP A 148 6.86 -22.23 -2.41
C ASP A 148 5.55 -22.92 -2.85
N GLU A 149 4.76 -22.29 -3.73
CA GLU A 149 3.48 -22.80 -4.25
C GLU A 149 2.39 -23.04 -3.20
N ARG A 150 2.60 -22.57 -1.96
CA ARG A 150 1.52 -22.51 -0.96
C ARG A 150 0.52 -21.46 -1.38
N HIS A 151 -0.74 -21.85 -1.49
CA HIS A 151 -1.86 -20.99 -1.82
C HIS A 151 -2.94 -21.08 -0.75
N ASP A 152 -3.65 -19.98 -0.52
CA ASP A 152 -4.74 -19.91 0.45
C ASP A 152 -5.68 -18.77 0.08
N ALA A 153 -6.92 -18.84 0.57
CA ALA A 153 -7.97 -17.91 0.19
C ALA A 153 -8.98 -17.69 1.32
N ILE A 154 -9.48 -16.45 1.43
CA ILE A 154 -10.59 -16.09 2.31
C ILE A 154 -11.67 -15.42 1.47
N GLY A 155 -12.84 -16.05 1.42
CA GLY A 155 -14.01 -15.58 0.69
C GLY A 155 -15.01 -14.81 1.54
N ASN A 156 -16.01 -14.24 0.87
CA ASN A 156 -17.12 -13.51 1.48
C ASN A 156 -16.69 -12.26 2.27
N LEU A 157 -15.56 -11.64 1.90
CA LEU A 157 -15.11 -10.38 2.49
C LEU A 157 -16.03 -9.22 2.09
N ASP A 158 -16.17 -8.25 3.01
CA ASP A 158 -16.82 -6.98 2.67
C ASP A 158 -16.13 -6.33 1.47
N LYS A 159 -16.94 -5.75 0.58
CA LYS A 159 -16.47 -5.26 -0.71
C LYS A 159 -15.53 -4.07 -0.56
N GLU A 160 -15.89 -3.12 0.30
CA GLU A 160 -15.09 -1.91 0.54
C GLU A 160 -13.81 -2.25 1.33
N GLN A 161 -13.93 -3.13 2.33
CA GLN A 161 -12.78 -3.60 3.09
C GLN A 161 -11.78 -4.37 2.24
N ALA A 162 -12.26 -5.28 1.38
CA ALA A 162 -11.40 -6.01 0.46
C ALA A 162 -10.64 -5.07 -0.49
N GLN A 163 -11.32 -4.08 -1.09
CA GLN A 163 -10.66 -3.12 -1.98
C GLN A 163 -9.54 -2.34 -1.29
N ARG A 164 -9.75 -1.93 -0.03
CA ARG A 164 -8.73 -1.20 0.74
C ARG A 164 -7.59 -2.10 1.19
N LEU A 165 -7.90 -3.32 1.62
CA LEU A 165 -6.90 -4.36 1.88
C LEU A 165 -5.99 -4.54 0.66
N TYR A 166 -6.57 -4.69 -0.54
CA TYR A 166 -5.79 -4.85 -1.76
C TYR A 166 -4.82 -3.68 -1.99
N GLY A 167 -5.26 -2.44 -1.79
CA GLY A 167 -4.39 -1.27 -1.88
C GLY A 167 -3.19 -1.35 -0.93
N VAL A 168 -3.42 -1.78 0.31
CA VAL A 168 -2.35 -1.99 1.30
C VAL A 168 -1.42 -3.13 0.90
N CYS A 169 -1.95 -4.26 0.43
CA CYS A 169 -1.15 -5.38 -0.07
C CYS A 169 -0.25 -4.97 -1.24
N GLN A 170 -0.78 -4.20 -2.20
CA GLN A 170 -0.02 -3.73 -3.36
C GLN A 170 1.11 -2.78 -2.98
N GLN A 171 0.87 -1.87 -2.02
CA GLN A 171 1.92 -1.02 -1.49
C GLN A 171 3.05 -1.84 -0.85
N LEU A 172 2.70 -2.83 -0.01
CA LEU A 172 3.67 -3.65 0.68
C LEU A 172 4.46 -4.55 -0.28
N ASP A 173 3.80 -5.14 -1.27
CA ASP A 173 4.50 -5.90 -2.31
C ASP A 173 5.55 -5.03 -3.03
N GLN A 174 5.21 -3.80 -3.40
CA GLN A 174 6.15 -2.86 -4.00
C GLN A 174 7.33 -2.51 -3.06
N GLU A 175 7.04 -2.18 -1.79
CA GLU A 175 8.08 -1.89 -0.80
C GLU A 175 9.03 -3.07 -0.59
N TRP A 176 8.50 -4.29 -0.55
CA TRP A 176 9.30 -5.50 -0.37
C TRP A 176 10.09 -5.90 -1.60
N ARG A 177 9.57 -5.65 -2.81
CA ARG A 177 10.33 -5.79 -4.06
C ARG A 177 11.50 -4.81 -4.13
N GLU A 178 11.29 -3.54 -3.76
CA GLU A 178 12.39 -2.57 -3.73
C GLU A 178 13.41 -2.92 -2.65
N LYS A 179 12.97 -3.33 -1.45
CA LYS A 179 13.88 -3.82 -0.40
C LYS A 179 14.72 -5.02 -0.87
N ARG A 180 14.14 -5.94 -1.65
CA ARG A 180 14.87 -7.06 -2.27
C ARG A 180 15.91 -6.55 -3.26
N ARG A 181 15.52 -5.63 -4.16
CA ARG A 181 16.42 -5.03 -5.14
C ARG A 181 17.62 -4.32 -4.49
N VAL A 182 17.36 -3.51 -3.45
CA VAL A 182 18.40 -2.79 -2.72
C VAL A 182 19.32 -3.76 -1.98
N ARG A 183 18.77 -4.74 -1.25
CA ARG A 183 19.59 -5.73 -0.54
C ARG A 183 20.45 -6.55 -1.48
N GLU A 184 19.93 -6.92 -2.66
CA GLU A 184 20.70 -7.67 -3.66
C GLU A 184 21.87 -6.83 -4.19
N MET A 185 21.63 -5.57 -4.56
CA MET A 185 22.70 -4.66 -4.98
C MET A 185 23.74 -4.41 -3.87
N GLU A 186 23.31 -4.26 -2.61
CA GLU A 186 24.21 -4.10 -1.47
C GLU A 186 25.01 -5.38 -1.19
N GLN A 187 24.38 -6.55 -1.32
CA GLN A 187 25.05 -7.84 -1.19
C GLN A 187 26.06 -8.04 -2.31
N ASP A 188 25.73 -7.69 -3.55
CA ASP A 188 26.67 -7.75 -4.67
C ASP A 188 27.82 -6.77 -4.49
N ARG A 189 27.56 -5.56 -3.97
CA ARG A 189 28.58 -4.58 -3.58
C ARG A 189 29.50 -5.10 -2.45
N ALA A 190 28.94 -5.83 -1.48
CA ALA A 190 29.71 -6.45 -0.41
C ALA A 190 30.49 -7.69 -0.90
N ARG A 191 29.88 -8.50 -1.78
CA ARG A 191 30.43 -9.74 -2.34
C ARG A 191 31.52 -9.49 -3.37
N SER A 192 31.39 -8.42 -4.16
CA SER A 192 32.45 -7.93 -5.05
C SER A 192 33.63 -7.31 -4.29
N GLY A 193 33.57 -7.30 -2.94
CA GLY A 193 34.65 -6.88 -2.08
C GLY A 193 34.83 -5.39 -2.22
N GLY A 194 34.13 -4.62 -1.38
CA GLY A 194 34.40 -3.21 -1.22
C GLY A 194 35.90 -2.97 -1.13
N VAL A 195 36.45 -2.30 -2.14
CA VAL A 195 37.80 -1.74 -2.10
C VAL A 195 37.82 -0.80 -0.90
N PHE A 196 38.41 -1.28 0.18
CA PHE A 196 38.51 -0.59 1.45
C PHE A 196 39.50 0.59 1.28
N LEU A 197 39.04 1.73 0.79
CA LEU A 197 39.82 2.99 0.72
C LEU A 197 39.82 3.75 2.06
N GLY A 198 39.84 3.01 3.17
CA GLY A 198 39.66 3.56 4.52
C GLY A 198 39.90 2.59 5.67
N ALA A 199 41.00 1.83 5.66
CA ALA A 199 41.57 1.27 6.87
C ALA A 199 43.07 1.57 6.89
N THR A 200 43.48 2.41 7.83
CA THR A 200 44.87 2.70 8.15
C THR A 200 45.58 1.44 8.62
N ALA A 201 46.37 0.81 7.75
CA ALA A 201 47.39 -0.14 8.16
C ALA A 201 48.54 -0.16 7.14
N GLY A 202 49.69 0.39 7.55
CA GLY A 202 51.00 0.14 6.94
C GLY A 202 51.32 0.91 5.66
N ALA A 203 52.06 2.02 5.81
CA ALA A 203 52.95 2.48 4.75
C ALA A 203 53.97 1.35 4.43
N PRO A 204 54.32 1.17 3.15
CA PRO A 204 55.44 1.93 2.63
C PRO A 204 55.20 2.58 1.26
N SER A 205 55.85 3.73 1.10
CA SER A 205 56.19 4.41 -0.15
C SER A 205 55.06 5.05 -0.96
N ALA A 206 54.90 6.35 -0.73
CA ALA A 206 54.29 7.28 -1.67
C ALA A 206 55.08 7.29 -2.99
N VAL A 207 54.55 6.62 -4.00
CA VAL A 207 54.70 7.11 -5.38
C VAL A 207 53.62 8.17 -5.51
N ALA A 208 54.02 9.44 -5.65
CA ALA A 208 53.10 10.54 -5.90
C ALA A 208 52.50 10.35 -7.31
N GLU A 209 51.43 9.57 -7.42
CA GLU A 209 50.59 9.59 -8.61
C GLU A 209 49.90 10.95 -8.69
N ASP A 210 50.06 11.62 -9.84
CA ASP A 210 49.54 12.95 -10.13
C ASP A 210 48.01 12.96 -9.90
N PRO A 211 47.45 13.95 -9.18
CA PRO A 211 46.00 14.06 -8.95
C PRO A 211 45.17 13.92 -10.23
N VAL A 212 45.71 14.33 -11.39
CA VAL A 212 45.04 14.20 -12.69
C VAL A 212 44.91 12.74 -13.13
N GLU A 213 45.90 11.90 -12.86
CA GLU A 213 45.86 10.47 -13.20
C GLU A 213 44.85 9.70 -12.34
N LYS A 214 44.70 10.09 -11.07
CA LYS A 214 43.66 9.51 -10.18
C LYS A 214 42.26 9.83 -10.67
N LEU A 215 42.04 11.03 -11.20
CA LEU A 215 40.77 11.44 -11.79
C LEU A 215 40.49 10.67 -13.08
N ALA A 216 41.50 10.48 -13.93
CA ALA A 216 41.40 9.67 -15.15
C ALA A 216 41.06 8.20 -14.86
N LYS A 217 41.71 7.58 -13.86
CA LYS A 217 41.39 6.21 -13.41
C LYS A 217 39.98 6.11 -12.83
N ALA A 218 39.55 7.08 -12.00
CA ALA A 218 38.19 7.11 -11.47
C ALA A 218 37.13 7.23 -12.57
N LYS A 219 37.41 8.01 -13.62
CA LYS A 219 36.52 8.11 -14.79
C LYS A 219 36.46 6.79 -15.57
N ALA A 220 37.59 6.12 -15.79
CA ALA A 220 37.62 4.81 -16.45
C ALA A 220 36.81 3.76 -15.67
N MET A 221 36.81 3.81 -14.33
CA MET A 221 36.00 2.93 -13.49
C MET A 221 34.50 3.24 -13.60
N LEU A 222 34.12 4.51 -13.72
CA LEU A 222 32.73 4.91 -13.98
C LEU A 222 32.26 4.42 -15.34
N ASP A 223 33.08 4.58 -16.38
CA ASP A 223 32.77 4.13 -17.75
C ASP A 223 32.66 2.60 -17.83
N GLN A 224 33.42 1.87 -17.00
CA GLN A 224 33.32 0.41 -16.84
C GLN A 224 32.17 -0.03 -15.92
N SER A 225 31.36 0.90 -15.41
CA SER A 225 30.28 0.63 -14.44
C SER A 225 30.75 -0.06 -13.16
N LEU A 226 32.02 0.11 -12.78
CA LEU A 226 32.62 -0.44 -11.56
C LEU A 226 32.31 0.40 -10.32
N ILE A 227 32.00 1.68 -10.52
CA ILE A 227 31.62 2.63 -9.47
C ILE A 227 30.37 3.41 -9.88
N SER A 228 29.61 3.89 -8.90
CA SER A 228 28.44 4.74 -9.13
C SER A 228 28.86 6.21 -9.36
N GLU A 229 27.96 6.98 -9.97
CA GLU A 229 28.16 8.42 -10.21
C GLU A 229 28.38 9.21 -8.91
N ILE A 230 27.72 8.80 -7.83
CA ILE A 230 27.87 9.39 -6.49
C ILE A 230 29.29 9.18 -5.97
N GLU A 231 29.84 7.99 -6.13
CA GLU A 231 31.20 7.67 -5.68
C GLU A 231 32.27 8.39 -6.49
N TYR A 232 32.06 8.48 -7.81
CA TYR A 232 32.95 9.25 -8.69
C TYR A 232 33.05 10.72 -8.25
N GLU A 233 31.92 11.38 -7.99
CA GLU A 233 31.93 12.78 -7.53
C GLU A 233 32.58 12.93 -6.14
N THR A 234 32.40 11.97 -5.22
CA THR A 234 33.13 12.01 -3.93
C THR A 234 34.64 11.84 -4.08
N LEU A 235 35.09 10.96 -4.98
CA LEU A 235 36.53 10.76 -5.27
C LEU A 235 37.12 12.00 -5.91
N LYS A 236 36.43 12.59 -6.89
CA LYS A 236 36.83 13.83 -7.55
C LYS A 236 36.94 15.00 -6.56
N ALA A 237 35.97 15.16 -5.66
CA ALA A 237 36.01 16.18 -4.62
C ALA A 237 37.21 15.99 -3.67
N LYS A 238 37.51 14.74 -3.29
CA LYS A 238 38.66 14.41 -2.43
C LYS A 238 40.00 14.65 -3.12
N ILE A 239 40.10 14.35 -4.42
CA ILE A 239 41.31 14.57 -5.21
C ILE A 239 41.56 16.07 -5.40
N LEU A 240 40.52 16.84 -5.72
CA LEU A 240 40.61 18.30 -5.86
C LEU A 240 40.93 18.99 -4.53
N ALA A 241 40.43 18.47 -3.40
CA ALA A 241 40.77 18.99 -2.07
C ALA A 241 42.20 18.64 -1.63
N ALA A 242 42.87 17.71 -2.30
CA ALA A 242 44.24 17.29 -2.04
C ALA A 242 45.27 17.92 -3.02
N MET A 243 44.80 18.70 -4.00
CA MET A 243 45.63 19.57 -4.85
C MET A 243 45.94 20.89 -4.14
#